data_AF-A0A1V5P7Q4-F1
#
_entry.id   AF-A0A1V5P7Q4-F1
#
_cell.length_a   1.000
_cell.length_b   1.000
_cell.length_c   1.000
_cell.angle_alpha   90.00
_cell.angle_beta   90.00
_cell.angle_gamma   90.00
#
_symmetry.space_group_name_H-M   'P 1'
#
loop_
_entity.id
_entity.type
_entity.pdbx_description
1 polymer ?
#
loop_
_entity_poly.entity_id
_entity_poly.type
_entity_poly.pdbx_seq_one_letter_code
_entity_poly.pdbx_strand_id
1 'polypeptide(L)'
;MKGPKLWKETFEIEKKEYEEGIKYYDKILKDNPNDTEAWTYKGDNFFYQDKFKEAINCYNKALNINPEHIIAKERYEKSIKTCALNPNMILIPGGTFQMGSNNGYSNEKPVHTVRLSPFYMGKYEVTNTEYCAFLNSQGNQSEGKSMWVNIVNSNYCGLIIEPNNKLFNVKIGYENRPVVYVSWYGAVAYYKWLNKQQGLEKYEEGKEYYVTNKGYRLPTEAEWEYACRAGTTTNYYWGNKMNKNYCWYGDCSDNHHDVDLKLPNNFGLYDLSGNVWEWCNDWYGDYSSSSVSNPTGPFSGSTKIRRGGSWCSTEDLCRSTFRSSAPPGTHGFSTGFRLVKTQ
;
A
#
# COMPACT_ATOMS: atom_id res chain seq x y z
N MET A 1 -20.19 7.83 37.80
CA MET A 1 -19.57 7.42 36.51
C MET A 1 -18.29 8.23 36.32
N LYS A 2 -17.10 7.65 36.59
CA LYS A 2 -15.78 8.26 36.38
C LYS A 2 -15.05 7.63 35.18
N GLY A 3 -15.71 7.50 34.04
CA GLY A 3 -15.09 7.09 32.77
C GLY A 3 -15.79 7.91 31.71
N PRO A 4 -15.12 8.85 31.02
CA PRO A 4 -13.95 8.66 30.16
C PRO A 4 -12.79 9.66 30.41
N LYS A 5 -12.88 10.53 31.42
CA LYS A 5 -11.90 11.62 31.63
C LYS A 5 -10.53 11.13 32.11
N LEU A 6 -10.52 10.16 33.02
CA LEU A 6 -9.29 9.59 33.59
C LEU A 6 -8.44 8.89 32.52
N TRP A 7 -9.08 8.12 31.62
CA TRP A 7 -8.41 7.44 30.50
C TRP A 7 -7.77 8.43 29.52
N LYS A 8 -8.46 9.53 29.19
CA LYS A 8 -7.88 10.58 28.33
C LYS A 8 -6.68 11.25 29.02
N GLU A 9 -6.78 11.52 30.32
CA GLU A 9 -5.68 12.11 31.08
C GLU A 9 -4.47 11.17 31.16
N THR A 10 -4.64 9.87 31.44
CA THR A 10 -3.52 8.91 31.39
C THR A 10 -2.95 8.76 29.98
N PHE A 11 -3.79 8.70 28.95
CA PHE A 11 -3.33 8.60 27.57
C PHE A 11 -2.53 9.82 27.12
N GLU A 12 -2.97 11.03 27.47
CA GLU A 12 -2.23 12.27 27.17
C GLU A 12 -0.90 12.35 27.95
N ILE A 13 -0.85 11.83 29.18
CA ILE A 13 0.39 11.72 29.95
C ILE A 13 1.35 10.75 29.27
N GLU A 14 0.92 9.53 28.94
CA GLU A 14 1.73 8.52 28.24
C GLU A 14 2.27 9.05 26.91
N LYS A 15 1.40 9.68 26.11
CA LYS A 15 1.81 10.28 24.83
C LYS A 15 2.89 11.35 25.03
N LYS A 16 2.72 12.22 26.02
CA LYS A 16 3.70 13.26 26.34
C LYS A 16 5.03 12.65 26.79
N GLU A 17 5.00 11.60 27.61
CA GLU A 17 6.19 10.88 28.04
C GLU A 17 6.95 10.27 26.85
N TYR A 18 6.25 9.68 25.88
CA TYR A 18 6.89 9.16 24.67
C TYR A 18 7.49 10.25 23.78
N GLU A 19 6.83 11.41 23.66
CA GLU A 19 7.37 12.56 22.93
C GLU A 19 8.63 13.15 23.60
N GLU A 20 8.65 13.19 24.93
CA GLU A 20 9.83 13.60 25.71
C GLU A 20 10.96 12.56 25.59
N GLY A 21 10.62 11.26 25.61
CA GLY A 21 11.56 10.17 25.34
C GLY A 21 12.23 10.29 23.97
N ILE A 22 11.46 10.56 22.91
CA ILE A 22 12.01 10.80 21.56
C ILE A 22 13.01 11.96 21.58
N LYS A 23 12.65 13.11 22.18
CA LYS A 23 13.54 14.28 22.27
C LYS A 23 14.82 13.98 23.06
N TYR A 24 14.72 13.17 24.11
CA TYR A 24 15.87 12.72 24.89
C TYR A 24 16.83 11.89 24.03
N TYR A 25 16.33 10.88 23.32
CA TYR A 25 17.16 10.08 22.43
C TYR A 25 17.70 10.87 21.23
N ASP A 26 16.95 11.83 20.70
CA ASP A 26 17.45 12.75 19.67
C ASP A 26 18.67 13.54 20.13
N LYS A 27 18.70 13.96 21.39
CA LYS A 27 19.86 14.62 21.98
C LYS A 27 21.06 13.67 22.05
N ILE A 28 20.87 12.43 22.50
CA ILE A 28 21.94 11.42 22.54
C ILE A 28 22.49 11.17 21.12
N LEU A 29 21.60 10.97 20.16
CA LEU A 29 21.97 10.67 18.77
C LEU A 29 22.63 11.83 18.04
N LYS A 30 22.42 13.07 18.51
CA LYS A 30 23.16 14.24 18.02
C LYS A 30 24.64 14.17 18.40
N ASP A 31 24.95 13.70 19.60
CA ASP A 31 26.31 13.60 20.12
C ASP A 31 26.97 12.27 19.72
N ASN A 32 26.20 11.18 19.65
CA ASN A 32 26.63 9.86 19.21
C ASN A 32 25.63 9.23 18.21
N PRO A 33 25.77 9.52 16.90
CA PRO A 33 24.87 9.00 15.87
C PRO A 33 24.88 7.47 15.71
N ASN A 34 25.94 6.80 16.21
CA ASN A 34 26.12 5.35 16.13
C ASN A 34 25.70 4.64 17.43
N ASP A 35 24.93 5.30 18.31
CA ASP A 35 24.41 4.66 19.51
C ASP A 35 23.25 3.70 19.17
N THR A 36 23.54 2.41 19.20
CA THR A 36 22.59 1.35 18.85
C THR A 36 21.41 1.29 19.84
N GLU A 37 21.66 1.49 21.13
CA GLU A 37 20.62 1.47 22.16
C GLU A 37 19.72 2.69 22.05
N ALA A 38 20.29 3.88 21.84
CA ALA A 38 19.51 5.10 21.67
C ALA A 38 18.57 5.02 20.45
N TRP A 39 19.04 4.47 19.31
CA TRP A 39 18.17 4.20 18.17
C TRP A 39 17.07 3.19 18.53
N THR A 40 17.41 2.10 19.22
CA THR A 40 16.44 1.06 19.61
C THR A 40 15.34 1.62 20.51
N TYR A 41 15.70 2.29 21.60
CA TYR A 41 14.71 2.83 22.54
C TYR A 41 13.95 4.04 21.98
N LYS A 42 14.55 4.83 21.09
CA LYS A 42 13.79 5.82 20.32
C LYS A 42 12.70 5.15 19.47
N GLY A 43 13.04 4.01 18.85
CA GLY A 43 12.08 3.17 18.14
C GLY A 43 10.92 2.72 19.03
N ASP A 44 11.19 2.29 20.26
CA ASP A 44 10.15 1.88 21.21
C ASP A 44 9.16 3.01 21.51
N ASN A 45 9.66 4.25 21.69
CA ASN A 45 8.79 5.41 21.91
C ASN A 45 7.88 5.72 20.72
N PHE A 46 8.33 5.48 19.49
CA PHE A 46 7.47 5.55 18.30
C PHE A 46 6.48 4.38 18.26
N PHE A 47 6.93 3.16 18.58
CA PHE A 47 6.11 1.96 18.58
C PHE A 47 4.89 2.11 19.50
N TYR A 48 5.08 2.63 20.72
CA TYR A 48 4.00 2.86 21.67
C TYR A 48 3.05 4.02 21.29
N GLN A 49 3.39 4.81 20.28
CA GLN A 49 2.52 5.82 19.67
C GLN A 49 1.81 5.32 18.40
N ASP A 50 1.86 4.01 18.11
CA ASP A 50 1.39 3.39 16.86
C ASP A 50 2.09 3.96 15.60
N LYS A 51 3.24 4.63 15.77
CA LYS A 51 4.08 5.16 14.70
C LYS A 51 5.05 4.10 14.22
N PHE A 52 4.49 3.00 13.70
CA PHE A 52 5.26 1.79 13.39
C PHE A 52 6.33 2.02 12.30
N LYS A 53 6.07 2.89 11.31
CA LYS A 53 7.06 3.22 10.26
C LYS A 53 8.29 3.91 10.84
N GLU A 54 8.08 4.90 11.72
CA GLU A 54 9.14 5.62 12.41
C GLU A 54 9.91 4.70 13.38
N ALA A 55 9.20 3.79 14.06
CA ALA A 55 9.81 2.77 14.90
C ALA A 55 10.74 1.85 14.09
N ILE A 56 10.24 1.30 12.98
CA ILE A 56 10.98 0.42 12.05
C ILE A 56 12.23 1.12 11.51
N ASN A 57 12.13 2.40 11.12
CA ASN A 57 13.28 3.19 10.69
C ASN A 57 14.35 3.31 11.78
N CYS A 58 13.94 3.47 13.05
CA CYS A 58 14.89 3.54 14.17
C CYS A 58 15.57 2.19 14.42
N TYR A 59 14.83 1.08 14.42
CA TYR A 59 15.42 -0.25 14.58
C TYR A 59 16.34 -0.62 13.42
N ASN A 60 16.01 -0.25 12.18
CA ASN A 60 16.91 -0.45 11.04
C ASN A 60 18.20 0.35 11.19
N LYS A 61 18.14 1.58 11.69
CA LYS A 61 19.37 2.34 12.00
C LYS A 61 20.22 1.64 13.06
N ALA A 62 19.60 1.09 14.11
CA ALA A 62 20.31 0.30 15.10
C ALA A 62 20.96 -0.96 14.49
N LEU A 63 20.22 -1.72 13.68
CA LEU A 63 20.72 -2.93 13.03
C LEU A 63 21.78 -2.66 11.96
N ASN A 64 21.76 -1.48 11.32
CA ASN A 64 22.83 -1.07 10.41
C ASN A 64 24.15 -0.79 11.14
N ILE A 65 24.07 -0.32 12.38
CA ILE A 65 25.25 -0.09 13.22
C ILE A 65 25.75 -1.42 13.80
N ASN A 66 24.82 -2.23 14.33
CA ASN A 66 25.12 -3.53 14.91
C ASN A 66 24.07 -4.58 14.48
N PRO A 67 24.36 -5.36 13.42
CA PRO A 67 23.44 -6.37 12.89
C PRO A 67 23.09 -7.49 13.88
N GLU A 68 23.96 -7.75 14.86
CA GLU A 68 23.79 -8.80 15.88
C GLU A 68 23.06 -8.28 17.14
N HIS A 69 22.54 -7.05 17.11
CA HIS A 69 21.82 -6.47 18.24
C HIS A 69 20.44 -7.13 18.43
N ILE A 70 20.39 -8.14 19.30
CA ILE A 70 19.24 -9.02 19.55
C ILE A 70 17.95 -8.20 19.81
N ILE A 71 18.01 -7.23 20.73
CA ILE A 71 16.82 -6.44 21.08
C ILE A 71 16.29 -5.66 19.87
N ALA A 72 17.17 -5.07 19.06
CA ALA A 72 16.74 -4.31 17.89
C ALA A 72 16.09 -5.22 16.85
N LYS A 73 16.61 -6.45 16.68
CA LYS A 73 16.05 -7.45 15.78
C LYS A 73 14.66 -7.89 16.21
N GLU A 74 14.47 -8.24 17.48
CA GLU A 74 13.17 -8.62 18.02
C GLU A 74 12.14 -7.49 17.90
N ARG A 75 12.56 -6.25 18.17
CA ARG A 75 11.69 -5.07 18.07
C ARG A 75 11.34 -4.74 16.62
N TYR A 76 12.30 -4.88 15.71
CA TYR A 76 12.07 -4.75 14.27
C TYR A 76 11.05 -5.78 13.78
N GLU A 77 11.27 -7.08 14.06
CA GLU A 77 10.38 -8.18 13.65
C GLU A 77 8.95 -8.00 14.19
N LYS A 78 8.83 -7.59 15.45
CA LYS A 78 7.53 -7.25 16.04
C LYS A 78 6.88 -6.08 15.31
N SER A 79 7.64 -5.03 15.03
CA SER A 79 7.13 -3.80 14.42
C SER A 79 6.69 -3.97 12.98
N ILE A 80 7.46 -4.69 12.15
CA ILE A 80 7.05 -4.99 10.77
C ILE A 80 5.75 -5.79 10.75
N LYS A 81 5.59 -6.75 11.67
CA LYS A 81 4.37 -7.54 11.79
C LYS A 81 3.21 -6.68 12.24
N THR A 82 3.36 -5.88 13.29
CA THR A 82 2.32 -4.98 13.77
C THR A 82 1.92 -3.95 12.71
N CYS A 83 2.89 -3.39 11.97
CA CYS A 83 2.64 -2.47 10.86
C CYS A 83 1.77 -3.12 9.76
N ALA A 84 2.16 -4.30 9.28
CA ALA A 84 1.40 -5.04 8.26
C ALA A 84 -0.02 -5.40 8.71
N LEU A 85 -0.21 -5.66 10.02
CA LEU A 85 -1.50 -5.96 10.62
C LEU A 85 -2.35 -4.72 10.89
N ASN A 86 -1.86 -3.50 10.69
CA ASN A 86 -2.63 -2.27 10.88
C ASN A 86 -2.47 -1.33 9.67
N PRO A 87 -2.98 -1.70 8.48
CA PRO A 87 -2.91 -0.83 7.31
C PRO A 87 -3.59 0.51 7.58
N ASN A 88 -2.96 1.60 7.14
CA ASN A 88 -3.55 2.93 7.24
C ASN A 88 -4.65 3.08 6.17
N MET A 89 -5.92 3.11 6.60
CA MET A 89 -7.07 3.12 5.72
C MET A 89 -7.88 4.40 5.87
N ILE A 90 -8.32 4.97 4.74
CA ILE A 90 -9.17 6.15 4.67
C ILE A 90 -10.59 5.75 4.27
N LEU A 91 -11.60 6.26 4.97
CA LEU A 91 -13.00 6.10 4.57
C LEU A 91 -13.31 6.93 3.32
N ILE A 92 -13.72 6.24 2.27
CA ILE A 92 -14.21 6.82 1.03
C ILE A 92 -15.74 6.81 1.11
N PRO A 93 -16.43 7.97 1.03
CA PRO A 93 -17.85 8.08 1.37
C PRO A 93 -18.82 7.37 0.43
N GLY A 94 -18.34 6.74 -0.65
CA GLY A 94 -19.19 6.25 -1.73
C GLY A 94 -19.89 7.41 -2.46
N GLY A 95 -20.66 7.10 -3.49
CA GLY A 95 -21.34 8.11 -4.29
C GLY A 95 -21.54 7.69 -5.75
N THR A 96 -21.98 8.65 -6.56
CA THR A 96 -22.13 8.46 -8.01
C THR A 96 -21.07 9.28 -8.74
N PHE A 97 -20.41 8.71 -9.74
CA PHE A 97 -19.48 9.43 -10.60
C PHE A 97 -19.53 8.96 -12.04
N GLN A 98 -18.99 9.78 -12.94
CA GLN A 98 -18.78 9.43 -14.34
C GLN A 98 -17.41 8.78 -14.51
N MET A 99 -17.41 7.48 -14.81
CA MET A 99 -16.19 6.70 -15.04
C MET A 99 -15.78 6.74 -16.52
N GLY A 100 -14.48 6.85 -16.79
CA GLY A 100 -13.93 6.94 -18.14
C GLY A 100 -13.74 8.37 -18.66
N SER A 101 -13.42 8.50 -19.95
CA SER A 101 -13.17 9.79 -20.60
C SER A 101 -13.55 9.82 -22.09
N ASN A 102 -14.35 10.82 -22.49
CA ASN A 102 -14.67 11.05 -23.91
C ASN A 102 -13.46 11.57 -24.71
N ASN A 103 -12.47 12.15 -24.03
CA ASN A 103 -11.25 12.67 -24.63
C ASN A 103 -10.05 11.71 -24.46
N GLY A 104 -10.25 10.57 -23.79
CA GLY A 104 -9.22 9.55 -23.58
C GLY A 104 -9.10 8.56 -24.74
N TYR A 105 -8.32 7.50 -24.51
CA TYR A 105 -8.18 6.38 -25.45
C TYR A 105 -9.48 5.60 -25.62
N SER A 106 -9.54 4.73 -26.64
CA SER A 106 -10.74 3.93 -26.95
C SER A 106 -11.17 3.04 -25.79
N ASN A 107 -10.22 2.49 -25.03
CA ASN A 107 -10.50 1.65 -23.87
C ASN A 107 -11.00 2.42 -22.64
N GLU A 108 -10.87 3.76 -22.63
CA GLU A 108 -11.41 4.64 -21.58
C GLU A 108 -12.86 5.07 -21.88
N LYS A 109 -13.44 4.58 -22.97
CA LYS A 109 -14.78 4.90 -23.46
C LYS A 109 -15.71 3.68 -23.40
N PRO A 110 -17.04 3.90 -23.34
CA PRO A 110 -17.70 5.19 -23.14
C PRO A 110 -17.60 5.68 -21.69
N VAL A 111 -17.80 7.00 -21.51
CA VAL A 111 -18.11 7.54 -20.18
C VAL A 111 -19.45 6.98 -19.72
N HIS A 112 -19.52 6.45 -18.51
CA HIS A 112 -20.73 5.82 -17.98
C HIS A 112 -20.90 6.10 -16.47
N THR A 113 -22.12 5.91 -15.97
CA THR A 113 -22.48 6.21 -14.58
C THR A 113 -22.14 5.03 -13.68
N VAL A 114 -21.36 5.26 -12.63
CA VAL A 114 -21.06 4.26 -11.62
C VAL A 114 -21.49 4.75 -10.24
N ARG A 115 -22.18 3.88 -9.49
CA ARG A 115 -22.55 4.10 -8.08
C ARG A 115 -21.74 3.19 -7.19
N LEU A 116 -21.06 3.74 -6.19
CA LEU A 116 -20.27 3.00 -5.22
C LEU A 116 -20.83 3.17 -3.82
N SER A 117 -20.91 2.07 -3.08
CA SER A 117 -21.10 2.10 -1.62
C SER A 117 -19.84 2.68 -0.94
N PRO A 118 -19.93 3.20 0.29
CA PRO A 118 -18.74 3.58 1.05
C PRO A 118 -17.81 2.37 1.27
N PHE A 119 -16.52 2.62 1.24
CA PHE A 119 -15.48 1.63 1.48
C PHE A 119 -14.25 2.30 2.07
N TYR A 120 -13.35 1.51 2.64
CA TYR A 120 -12.04 1.99 3.07
C TYR A 120 -11.00 1.73 1.98
N MET A 121 -10.10 2.66 1.72
CA MET A 121 -8.95 2.47 0.83
C MET A 121 -7.65 2.76 1.57
N GLY A 122 -6.62 1.96 1.31
CA GLY A 122 -5.28 2.20 1.83
C GLY A 122 -4.81 3.60 1.46
N LYS A 123 -4.33 4.36 2.45
CA LYS A 123 -3.81 5.72 2.27
C LYS A 123 -2.66 5.75 1.25
N TYR A 124 -1.88 4.68 1.25
CA TYR A 124 -0.69 4.46 0.42
C TYR A 124 -0.77 3.11 -0.31
N GLU A 125 0.12 2.87 -1.27
CA GLU A 125 0.43 1.52 -1.74
C GLU A 125 1.00 0.65 -0.61
N VAL A 126 0.87 -0.67 -0.75
CA VAL A 126 1.49 -1.62 0.18
C VAL A 126 3.00 -1.54 0.03
N THR A 127 3.69 -1.35 1.14
CA THR A 127 5.14 -1.14 1.22
C THR A 127 5.93 -2.44 1.27
N ASN A 128 7.24 -2.36 0.98
CA ASN A 128 8.14 -3.52 1.12
C ASN A 128 8.13 -4.06 2.56
N THR A 129 8.11 -3.19 3.57
CA THR A 129 8.03 -3.60 4.98
C THR A 129 6.78 -4.42 5.29
N GLU A 130 5.61 -3.96 4.84
CA GLU A 130 4.35 -4.68 5.05
C GLU A 130 4.36 -6.04 4.33
N TYR A 131 4.80 -6.07 3.07
CA TYR A 131 4.86 -7.30 2.29
C TYR A 131 5.94 -8.29 2.81
N CYS A 132 7.04 -7.78 3.37
CA CYS A 132 8.08 -8.59 3.99
C CYS A 132 7.56 -9.37 5.20
N ALA A 133 6.70 -8.76 6.03
CA ALA A 133 6.07 -9.45 7.15
C ALA A 133 5.19 -10.63 6.70
N PHE A 134 4.48 -10.46 5.58
CA PHE A 134 3.72 -11.53 4.93
C PHE A 134 4.64 -12.67 4.47
N LEU A 135 5.72 -12.35 3.74
CA LEU A 135 6.65 -13.36 3.25
C LEU A 135 7.37 -14.11 4.38
N ASN A 136 7.72 -13.43 5.48
CA ASN A 136 8.27 -14.07 6.67
C ASN A 136 7.27 -14.99 7.36
N SER A 137 5.97 -14.77 7.18
CA SER A 137 4.93 -15.64 7.72
C SER A 137 4.60 -16.83 6.81
N GLN A 138 4.62 -16.65 5.48
CA GLN A 138 4.07 -17.62 4.52
C GLN A 138 5.12 -18.24 3.59
N GLY A 139 6.32 -17.69 3.53
CA GLY A 139 7.25 -17.92 2.44
C GLY A 139 6.80 -17.24 1.14
N ASN A 140 7.65 -17.30 0.11
CA ASN A 140 7.25 -16.91 -1.25
C ASN A 140 6.79 -18.17 -2.00
N GLN A 141 5.49 -18.28 -2.26
CA GLN A 141 4.90 -19.47 -2.89
C GLN A 141 4.55 -19.24 -4.36
N SER A 142 4.19 -20.33 -5.06
CA SER A 142 3.67 -20.30 -6.43
C SER A 142 2.15 -20.47 -6.45
N GLU A 143 1.46 -19.61 -7.18
CA GLU A 143 0.02 -19.68 -7.44
C GLU A 143 -0.24 -19.26 -8.90
N GLY A 144 -1.16 -19.94 -9.60
CA GLY A 144 -1.41 -19.64 -11.02
C GLY A 144 -0.18 -19.79 -11.91
N LYS A 145 0.69 -20.77 -11.62
CA LYS A 145 1.99 -21.01 -12.31
C LYS A 145 2.99 -19.86 -12.19
N SER A 146 2.81 -18.94 -11.24
CA SER A 146 3.67 -17.78 -11.02
C SER A 146 4.01 -17.64 -9.54
N MET A 147 5.23 -17.20 -9.23
CA MET A 147 5.57 -16.83 -7.85
C MET A 147 4.74 -15.63 -7.38
N TRP A 148 4.51 -15.50 -6.08
CA TRP A 148 3.85 -14.31 -5.52
C TRP A 148 4.66 -13.04 -5.79
N VAL A 149 5.97 -13.09 -5.58
CA VAL A 149 6.90 -12.00 -5.91
C VAL A 149 8.15 -12.55 -6.60
N ASN A 150 8.71 -11.79 -7.56
CA ASN A 150 10.03 -12.07 -8.11
C ASN A 150 11.09 -11.19 -7.45
N ILE A 151 12.03 -11.81 -6.75
CA ILE A 151 13.11 -11.13 -6.02
C ILE A 151 14.47 -11.34 -6.72
N VAL A 152 14.57 -12.33 -7.62
CA VAL A 152 15.84 -12.70 -8.26
C VAL A 152 16.13 -11.76 -9.42
N ASN A 153 17.38 -11.30 -9.54
CA ASN A 153 17.84 -10.39 -10.62
C ASN A 153 16.94 -9.15 -10.81
N SER A 154 16.43 -8.60 -9.70
CA SER A 154 15.42 -7.55 -9.70
C SER A 154 16.01 -6.21 -9.24
N ASN A 155 16.35 -5.34 -10.19
CA ASN A 155 17.08 -4.08 -9.91
C ASN A 155 16.34 -3.10 -8.99
N TYR A 156 15.00 -3.12 -9.04
CA TYR A 156 14.15 -2.21 -8.28
C TYR A 156 13.46 -2.89 -7.09
N CYS A 157 13.64 -4.20 -6.89
CA CYS A 157 12.97 -4.88 -5.78
C CYS A 157 13.56 -4.42 -4.45
N GLY A 158 12.70 -4.04 -3.51
CA GLY A 158 13.09 -3.68 -2.15
C GLY A 158 13.26 -4.88 -1.23
N LEU A 159 12.87 -6.09 -1.66
CA LEU A 159 12.97 -7.30 -0.85
C LEU A 159 14.25 -8.06 -1.17
N ILE A 160 14.87 -8.64 -0.14
CA ILE A 160 16.07 -9.49 -0.24
C ILE A 160 15.88 -10.76 0.59
N ILE A 161 16.65 -11.81 0.28
CA ILE A 161 16.63 -13.07 1.03
C ILE A 161 17.99 -13.24 1.71
N GLU A 162 18.00 -13.50 3.02
CA GLU A 162 19.26 -13.82 3.71
C GLU A 162 19.81 -15.17 3.22
N PRO A 163 21.11 -15.25 2.87
CA PRO A 163 21.73 -16.49 2.37
C PRO A 163 21.56 -17.71 3.30
N ASN A 164 21.41 -17.48 4.61
CA ASN A 164 21.55 -18.54 5.62
C ASN A 164 20.26 -18.94 6.33
N ASN A 165 19.20 -18.11 6.33
CA ASN A 165 18.03 -18.30 7.19
C ASN A 165 16.68 -18.43 6.46
N LYS A 166 16.63 -18.30 5.12
CA LYS A 166 15.39 -18.23 4.33
C LYS A 166 14.39 -17.16 4.78
N LEU A 167 14.81 -16.23 5.64
CA LEU A 167 14.04 -15.06 6.04
C LEU A 167 14.17 -13.98 4.95
N PHE A 168 13.07 -13.29 4.71
CA PHE A 168 12.98 -12.13 3.86
C PHE A 168 13.31 -10.88 4.70
N ASN A 169 14.07 -9.98 4.10
CA ASN A 169 14.38 -8.67 4.64
C ASN A 169 14.09 -7.60 3.61
N VAL A 170 14.11 -6.35 4.06
CA VAL A 170 13.99 -5.18 3.19
C VAL A 170 15.38 -4.57 3.00
N LYS A 171 15.69 -4.20 1.76
CA LYS A 171 16.87 -3.42 1.41
C LYS A 171 16.81 -2.08 2.14
N ILE A 172 17.91 -1.68 2.76
CA ILE A 172 18.01 -0.40 3.48
C ILE A 172 17.61 0.75 2.55
N GLY A 173 16.69 1.60 3.01
CA GLY A 173 16.14 2.73 2.25
C GLY A 173 14.97 2.38 1.31
N TYR A 174 14.45 1.16 1.37
CA TYR A 174 13.29 0.69 0.58
C TYR A 174 12.07 0.34 1.45
N GLU A 175 12.18 0.47 2.77
CA GLU A 175 11.18 0.09 3.78
C GLU A 175 9.79 0.63 3.44
N ASN A 176 9.73 1.94 3.21
CA ASN A 176 8.49 2.66 2.95
C ASN A 176 8.17 2.81 1.46
N ARG A 177 8.99 2.24 0.57
CA ARG A 177 8.68 2.20 -0.87
C ARG A 177 7.62 1.12 -1.15
N PRO A 178 6.75 1.31 -2.15
CA PRO A 178 5.82 0.28 -2.57
C PRO A 178 6.54 -1.02 -2.92
N VAL A 179 5.93 -2.15 -2.57
CA VAL A 179 6.38 -3.45 -3.06
C VAL A 179 6.16 -3.52 -4.58
N VAL A 180 7.19 -3.90 -5.32
CA VAL A 180 7.16 -4.10 -6.77
C VAL A 180 7.57 -5.53 -7.13
N TYR A 181 7.45 -5.91 -8.40
CA TYR A 181 7.61 -7.31 -8.86
C TYR A 181 6.64 -8.28 -8.19
N VAL A 182 5.51 -7.78 -7.70
CA VAL A 182 4.43 -8.59 -7.13
C VAL A 182 3.44 -8.96 -8.23
N SER A 183 3.13 -10.24 -8.36
CA SER A 183 2.07 -10.71 -9.25
C SER A 183 0.70 -10.39 -8.67
N TRP A 184 -0.34 -10.43 -9.49
CA TRP A 184 -1.71 -10.28 -9.00
C TRP A 184 -2.03 -11.37 -7.95
N TYR A 185 -1.52 -12.58 -8.14
CA TYR A 185 -1.67 -13.68 -7.17
C TYR A 185 -0.98 -13.37 -5.83
N GLY A 186 0.22 -12.79 -5.85
CA GLY A 186 0.91 -12.37 -4.63
C GLY A 186 0.15 -11.29 -3.85
N ALA A 187 -0.42 -10.31 -4.56
CA ALA A 187 -1.27 -9.30 -3.95
C ALA A 187 -2.55 -9.90 -3.33
N VAL A 188 -3.13 -10.92 -3.99
CA VAL A 188 -4.28 -11.67 -3.46
C VAL A 188 -3.92 -12.47 -2.20
N ALA A 189 -2.80 -13.19 -2.25
CA ALA A 189 -2.31 -13.99 -1.13
C ALA A 189 -2.01 -13.10 0.09
N TYR A 190 -1.45 -11.90 -0.13
CA TYR A 190 -1.19 -10.93 0.93
C TYR A 190 -2.47 -10.54 1.68
N TYR A 191 -3.53 -10.09 1.00
CA TYR A 191 -4.74 -9.67 1.72
C TYR A 191 -5.48 -10.85 2.35
N LYS A 192 -5.41 -12.06 1.77
CA LYS A 192 -5.94 -13.28 2.37
C LYS A 192 -5.24 -13.59 3.69
N TRP A 193 -3.90 -13.54 3.70
CA TRP A 193 -3.11 -13.69 4.92
C TRP A 193 -3.50 -12.64 5.96
N LEU A 194 -3.59 -11.36 5.56
CA LEU A 194 -3.98 -10.28 6.46
C LEU A 194 -5.37 -10.50 7.07
N ASN A 195 -6.35 -10.91 6.26
CA ASN A 195 -7.68 -11.27 6.73
C ASN A 195 -7.64 -12.40 7.76
N LYS A 196 -6.83 -13.44 7.52
CA LYS A 196 -6.64 -14.54 8.47
C LYS A 196 -6.07 -14.08 9.80
N GLN A 197 -5.02 -13.25 9.76
CA GLN A 197 -4.37 -12.74 10.96
C GLN A 197 -5.31 -11.87 11.80
N GLN A 198 -6.25 -11.16 11.15
CA GLN A 198 -7.25 -10.34 11.83
C GLN A 198 -8.57 -11.09 12.15
N GLY A 199 -8.67 -12.39 11.86
CA GLY A 199 -9.90 -13.15 12.08
C GLY A 199 -11.10 -12.66 11.23
N LEU A 200 -10.82 -12.07 10.06
CA LEU A 200 -11.83 -11.53 9.13
C LEU A 200 -12.35 -12.58 8.13
N GLU A 201 -11.87 -13.81 8.21
CA GLU A 201 -12.39 -14.92 7.41
C GLU A 201 -13.82 -15.27 7.87
N LYS A 202 -14.79 -15.20 6.95
CA LYS A 202 -16.09 -15.84 7.12
C LYS A 202 -16.18 -17.01 6.16
N TYR A 203 -16.53 -18.18 6.68
CA TYR A 203 -16.93 -19.32 5.88
C TYR A 203 -18.37 -19.13 5.42
N GLU A 204 -18.60 -19.04 4.11
CA GLU A 204 -19.91 -19.35 3.53
C GLU A 204 -19.82 -20.75 2.89
N GLU A 205 -20.61 -21.68 3.41
CA GLU A 205 -20.68 -23.05 2.90
C GLU A 205 -21.12 -23.04 1.42
N GLY A 206 -20.36 -23.70 0.54
CA GLY A 206 -20.70 -23.84 -0.88
C GLY A 206 -20.20 -22.74 -1.83
N LYS A 207 -19.37 -21.79 -1.39
CA LYS A 207 -18.69 -20.82 -2.28
C LYS A 207 -17.18 -21.01 -2.28
N GLU A 208 -16.63 -21.27 -3.47
CA GLU A 208 -15.18 -21.50 -3.71
C GLU A 208 -14.33 -20.21 -3.62
N TYR A 209 -14.97 -19.05 -3.45
CA TYR A 209 -14.31 -17.75 -3.38
C TYR A 209 -14.67 -17.00 -2.10
N TYR A 210 -13.63 -16.56 -1.39
CA TYR A 210 -13.68 -15.66 -0.23
C TYR A 210 -14.31 -14.31 -0.64
N VAL A 211 -15.63 -14.22 -0.65
CA VAL A 211 -16.31 -12.92 -0.67
C VAL A 211 -16.39 -12.45 0.77
N THR A 212 -15.29 -11.89 1.27
CA THR A 212 -15.31 -11.23 2.57
C THR A 212 -16.11 -9.93 2.40
N ASN A 213 -17.41 -9.98 2.70
CA ASN A 213 -18.26 -8.78 2.79
C ASN A 213 -17.75 -7.77 3.85
N LYS A 214 -16.63 -8.05 4.55
CA LYS A 214 -16.03 -7.19 5.60
C LYS A 214 -14.48 -7.20 5.63
N GLY A 215 -13.80 -7.87 4.70
CA GLY A 215 -12.34 -8.06 4.74
C GLY A 215 -11.58 -7.15 3.79
N TYR A 216 -10.24 -7.19 3.87
CA TYR A 216 -9.35 -6.58 2.88
C TYR A 216 -9.41 -7.33 1.55
N ARG A 217 -9.23 -6.59 0.47
CA ARG A 217 -9.17 -7.06 -0.91
C ARG A 217 -8.45 -6.05 -1.80
N LEU A 218 -8.26 -6.37 -3.08
CA LEU A 218 -7.89 -5.40 -4.09
C LEU A 218 -9.08 -4.49 -4.45
N PRO A 219 -8.83 -3.22 -4.82
CA PRO A 219 -9.88 -2.33 -5.31
C PRO A 219 -10.50 -2.90 -6.58
N THR A 220 -11.78 -2.62 -6.80
CA THR A 220 -12.29 -2.69 -8.16
C THR A 220 -11.71 -1.54 -8.99
N GLU A 221 -11.68 -1.67 -10.30
CA GLU A 221 -11.23 -0.60 -11.19
C GLU A 221 -12.05 0.69 -10.96
N ALA A 222 -13.36 0.53 -10.72
CA ALA A 222 -14.25 1.64 -10.44
C ALA A 222 -13.97 2.32 -9.10
N GLU A 223 -13.74 1.54 -8.04
CA GLU A 223 -13.34 2.08 -6.73
C GLU A 223 -12.03 2.84 -6.82
N TRP A 224 -11.08 2.30 -7.58
CA TRP A 224 -9.80 2.95 -7.82
C TRP A 224 -9.98 4.29 -8.54
N GLU A 225 -10.74 4.36 -9.64
CA GLU A 225 -10.93 5.61 -10.38
C GLU A 225 -11.70 6.64 -9.54
N TYR A 226 -12.76 6.23 -8.85
CA TYR A 226 -13.52 7.11 -7.95
C TYR A 226 -12.63 7.72 -6.88
N ALA A 227 -11.84 6.88 -6.22
CA ALA A 227 -10.94 7.30 -5.16
C ALA A 227 -9.82 8.20 -5.70
N CYS A 228 -9.24 7.88 -6.87
CA CYS A 228 -8.25 8.71 -7.55
C CYS A 228 -8.82 10.10 -7.83
N ARG A 229 -9.98 10.17 -8.48
CA ARG A 229 -10.62 11.44 -8.86
C ARG A 229 -10.98 12.31 -7.67
N ALA A 230 -11.40 11.73 -6.54
CA ALA A 230 -11.79 12.45 -5.33
C ALA A 230 -12.70 13.68 -5.60
N GLY A 231 -13.70 13.47 -6.47
CA GLY A 231 -14.67 14.50 -6.88
C GLY A 231 -14.31 15.32 -8.12
N THR A 232 -13.10 15.16 -8.67
CA THR A 232 -12.67 15.88 -9.88
C THR A 232 -13.07 15.16 -11.17
N THR A 233 -13.29 15.93 -12.24
CA THR A 233 -13.52 15.42 -13.61
C THR A 233 -12.36 15.71 -14.55
N THR A 234 -11.23 16.18 -14.01
CA THR A 234 -10.03 16.58 -14.75
C THR A 234 -9.18 15.38 -15.16
N ASN A 235 -8.13 15.61 -15.95
CA ASN A 235 -7.20 14.57 -16.39
C ASN A 235 -6.45 13.90 -15.22
N TYR A 236 -6.06 14.69 -14.23
CA TYR A 236 -5.44 14.26 -12.98
C TYR A 236 -6.26 14.74 -11.80
N TYR A 237 -6.08 14.15 -10.63
CA TYR A 237 -6.83 14.53 -9.44
C TYR A 237 -6.49 15.93 -8.88
N TRP A 238 -5.44 16.56 -9.41
CA TRP A 238 -5.03 17.94 -9.11
C TRP A 238 -5.33 18.94 -10.23
N GLY A 239 -5.84 18.50 -11.39
CA GLY A 239 -6.15 19.40 -12.52
C GLY A 239 -5.87 18.79 -13.89
N ASN A 240 -5.83 19.63 -14.93
CA ASN A 240 -5.69 19.19 -16.33
C ASN A 240 -4.24 19.23 -16.86
N LYS A 241 -3.29 19.76 -16.08
CA LYS A 241 -1.88 19.85 -16.45
C LYS A 241 -1.05 19.01 -15.47
N MET A 242 -0.03 18.33 -15.97
CA MET A 242 0.88 17.57 -15.13
C MET A 242 1.52 18.46 -14.07
N ASN A 243 1.68 17.92 -12.85
CA ASN A 243 2.31 18.61 -11.75
C ASN A 243 3.15 17.64 -10.91
N LYS A 244 4.47 17.82 -10.95
CA LYS A 244 5.45 16.99 -10.23
C LYS A 244 5.34 17.04 -8.70
N ASN A 245 4.54 17.95 -8.12
CA ASN A 245 4.30 17.98 -6.68
C ASN A 245 3.32 16.88 -6.22
N TYR A 246 2.58 16.27 -7.15
CA TYR A 246 1.55 15.27 -6.87
C TYR A 246 1.92 13.85 -7.29
N CYS A 247 2.97 13.68 -8.10
CA CYS A 247 3.24 12.41 -8.78
C CYS A 247 4.73 12.21 -9.02
N TRP A 248 5.19 10.96 -8.87
CA TRP A 248 6.49 10.48 -9.36
C TRP A 248 6.29 9.81 -10.73
N TYR A 249 6.85 10.40 -11.79
CA TYR A 249 6.72 9.90 -13.18
C TYR A 249 8.05 10.10 -13.93
N GLY A 250 8.10 9.66 -15.19
CA GLY A 250 9.35 9.49 -15.95
C GLY A 250 10.24 10.73 -16.05
N ASP A 251 9.68 11.94 -16.00
CA ASP A 251 10.46 13.17 -16.12
C ASP A 251 10.95 13.71 -14.77
N CYS A 252 10.53 13.13 -13.65
CA CYS A 252 10.90 13.59 -12.31
C CYS A 252 11.47 12.48 -11.41
N SER A 253 11.68 11.28 -11.95
CA SER A 253 12.21 10.15 -11.18
C SER A 253 12.85 9.05 -12.03
N ASP A 254 13.91 8.44 -11.49
CA ASP A 254 14.54 7.22 -12.03
C ASP A 254 14.15 5.95 -11.24
N ASN A 255 13.25 6.07 -10.25
CA ASN A 255 12.81 4.94 -9.42
C ASN A 255 11.46 5.20 -8.70
N HIS A 256 10.82 4.17 -8.15
CA HIS A 256 9.74 4.33 -7.17
C HIS A 256 10.31 4.89 -5.86
N HIS A 257 9.51 5.65 -5.12
CA HIS A 257 9.93 6.37 -3.91
C HIS A 257 9.12 5.92 -2.70
N ASP A 258 9.55 6.37 -1.53
CA ASP A 258 8.77 6.21 -0.31
C ASP A 258 7.39 6.84 -0.55
N VAL A 259 6.36 6.15 -0.04
CA VAL A 259 5.00 6.68 -0.03
C VAL A 259 4.93 7.96 0.81
N ASP A 260 3.94 8.81 0.58
CA ASP A 260 3.71 10.06 1.36
C ASP A 260 4.69 11.22 1.07
N LEU A 261 5.44 11.16 -0.03
CA LEU A 261 6.38 12.24 -0.42
C LEU A 261 5.78 13.27 -1.40
N LYS A 262 4.58 13.01 -1.93
CA LYS A 262 3.82 13.91 -2.81
C LYS A 262 2.56 14.41 -2.13
N LEU A 263 1.93 15.42 -2.72
CA LEU A 263 0.66 15.96 -2.21
C LEU A 263 -0.49 14.96 -2.42
N PRO A 264 -1.39 14.78 -1.44
CA PRO A 264 -2.54 13.90 -1.58
C PRO A 264 -3.65 14.52 -2.43
N ASN A 265 -4.62 13.69 -2.79
CA ASN A 265 -5.90 14.16 -3.35
C ASN A 265 -6.88 14.62 -2.25
N ASN A 266 -8.08 15.05 -2.65
CA ASN A 266 -9.10 15.57 -1.72
C ASN A 266 -9.66 14.54 -0.72
N PHE A 267 -9.44 13.24 -0.95
CA PHE A 267 -9.75 12.21 0.04
C PHE A 267 -8.57 11.93 0.99
N GLY A 268 -7.41 12.56 0.80
CA GLY A 268 -6.22 12.29 1.62
C GLY A 268 -5.46 11.04 1.18
N LEU A 269 -5.70 10.56 -0.05
CA LEU A 269 -4.98 9.44 -0.64
C LEU A 269 -3.76 9.93 -1.41
N TYR A 270 -2.68 9.18 -1.31
CA TYR A 270 -1.39 9.51 -1.90
C TYR A 270 -1.07 8.58 -3.06
N ASP A 271 -0.27 9.09 -3.99
CA ASP A 271 0.42 8.31 -5.03
C ASP A 271 -0.52 7.52 -5.97
N LEU A 272 -1.81 7.89 -6.07
CA LEU A 272 -2.74 7.32 -7.05
C LEU A 272 -2.42 7.69 -8.51
N SER A 273 -1.47 8.60 -8.73
CA SER A 273 -0.88 8.86 -10.05
C SER A 273 0.63 8.79 -9.89
N GLY A 274 1.28 7.95 -10.70
CA GLY A 274 2.72 7.73 -10.67
C GLY A 274 3.14 6.70 -9.63
N ASN A 275 4.39 6.80 -9.19
CA ASN A 275 5.09 5.89 -8.28
C ASN A 275 5.06 4.43 -8.78
N VAL A 276 4.01 3.66 -8.58
CA VAL A 276 3.85 2.32 -9.15
C VAL A 276 2.46 2.10 -9.74
N TRP A 277 2.38 1.26 -10.77
CA TRP A 277 1.10 0.74 -11.24
C TRP A 277 0.46 -0.09 -10.14
N GLU A 278 -0.85 0.02 -9.97
CA GLU A 278 -1.56 -0.70 -8.93
C GLU A 278 -2.51 -1.74 -9.49
N TRP A 279 -2.37 -3.00 -9.06
CA TRP A 279 -3.30 -4.07 -9.41
C TRP A 279 -4.72 -3.78 -8.89
N CYS A 280 -5.72 -4.01 -9.76
CA CYS A 280 -7.13 -4.08 -9.38
C CYS A 280 -7.66 -5.52 -9.46
N ASN A 281 -8.82 -5.77 -8.87
CA ASN A 281 -9.44 -7.09 -8.86
C ASN A 281 -9.99 -7.50 -10.24
N ASP A 282 -10.44 -6.53 -11.03
CA ASP A 282 -11.17 -6.71 -12.27
C ASP A 282 -10.34 -7.44 -13.34
N TRP A 283 -11.00 -8.34 -14.06
CA TRP A 283 -10.53 -8.73 -15.39
C TRP A 283 -10.69 -7.56 -16.35
N TYR A 284 -9.78 -7.43 -17.31
CA TYR A 284 -9.91 -6.42 -18.35
C TYR A 284 -11.13 -6.72 -19.21
N GLY A 285 -11.95 -5.69 -19.43
CA GLY A 285 -13.08 -5.70 -20.35
C GLY A 285 -13.48 -4.29 -20.76
N ASP A 286 -14.26 -4.21 -21.84
CA ASP A 286 -14.73 -2.93 -22.36
C ASP A 286 -15.79 -2.31 -21.44
N TYR A 287 -15.82 -0.98 -21.37
CA TYR A 287 -16.90 -0.30 -20.69
C TYR A 287 -18.20 -0.43 -21.49
N SER A 288 -19.32 -0.50 -20.76
CA SER A 288 -20.66 -0.36 -21.33
C SER A 288 -21.21 1.01 -21.01
N SER A 289 -22.12 1.54 -21.82
CA SER A 289 -22.81 2.81 -21.52
C SER A 289 -23.84 2.70 -20.39
N SER A 290 -24.07 1.51 -19.85
CA SER A 290 -25.05 1.25 -18.80
C SER A 290 -24.63 1.86 -17.46
N SER A 291 -25.62 2.34 -16.70
CA SER A 291 -25.40 2.69 -15.30
C SER A 291 -25.23 1.40 -14.49
N VAL A 292 -24.18 1.35 -13.65
CA VAL A 292 -23.86 0.19 -12.82
C VAL A 292 -23.64 0.57 -11.37
N SER A 293 -23.85 -0.39 -10.45
CA SER A 293 -23.63 -0.21 -9.01
C SER A 293 -22.62 -1.23 -8.51
N ASN A 294 -21.56 -0.77 -7.84
CA ASN A 294 -20.44 -1.59 -7.34
C ASN A 294 -19.91 -2.60 -8.38
N PRO A 295 -19.56 -2.17 -9.61
CA PRO A 295 -19.09 -3.09 -10.64
C PRO A 295 -17.76 -3.75 -10.21
N THR A 296 -17.64 -5.03 -10.54
CA THR A 296 -16.44 -5.85 -10.24
C THR A 296 -15.75 -6.35 -11.52
N GLY A 297 -16.07 -5.75 -12.66
CA GLY A 297 -15.59 -6.14 -13.97
C GLY A 297 -16.23 -7.45 -14.49
N PRO A 298 -15.77 -7.94 -15.66
CA PRO A 298 -16.16 -9.23 -16.21
C PRO A 298 -15.81 -10.40 -15.28
N PHE A 299 -16.59 -11.47 -15.37
CA PHE A 299 -16.38 -12.69 -14.57
C PHE A 299 -15.05 -13.40 -14.87
N SER A 300 -14.61 -13.38 -16.12
CA SER A 300 -13.35 -13.99 -16.58
C SER A 300 -12.65 -13.10 -17.61
N GLY A 301 -11.36 -13.37 -17.84
CA GLY A 301 -10.55 -12.65 -18.82
C GLY A 301 -9.13 -13.19 -18.89
N SER A 302 -8.31 -12.57 -19.73
CA SER A 302 -6.90 -12.94 -19.93
C SER A 302 -5.92 -12.11 -19.10
N THR A 303 -6.31 -10.88 -18.74
CA THR A 303 -5.45 -9.91 -18.06
C THR A 303 -6.22 -9.19 -16.96
N LYS A 304 -5.53 -8.83 -15.87
CA LYS A 304 -6.06 -8.06 -14.75
C LYS A 304 -5.75 -6.57 -14.94
N ILE A 305 -6.65 -5.71 -14.48
CA ILE A 305 -6.50 -4.26 -14.59
C ILE A 305 -5.33 -3.77 -13.71
N ARG A 306 -4.61 -2.78 -14.23
CA ARG A 306 -3.64 -1.95 -13.51
C ARG A 306 -3.92 -0.46 -13.74
N ARG A 307 -3.74 0.36 -12.72
CA ARG A 307 -4.09 1.79 -12.74
C ARG A 307 -2.95 2.66 -12.21
N GLY A 308 -3.00 3.96 -12.49
CA GLY A 308 -2.16 4.99 -11.86
C GLY A 308 -0.91 5.43 -12.61
N GLY A 309 -0.38 4.62 -13.54
CA GLY A 309 0.96 4.89 -14.07
C GLY A 309 2.03 4.51 -13.06
N SER A 310 3.27 4.93 -13.30
CA SER A 310 4.41 4.62 -12.43
C SER A 310 5.52 5.67 -12.58
N TRP A 311 6.56 5.55 -11.77
CA TRP A 311 7.77 6.38 -11.83
C TRP A 311 8.44 6.42 -13.20
N CYS A 312 8.26 5.42 -14.06
CA CYS A 312 8.82 5.37 -15.42
C CYS A 312 7.78 5.66 -16.51
N SER A 313 6.60 6.16 -16.14
CA SER A 313 5.50 6.41 -17.06
C SER A 313 5.53 7.84 -17.61
N THR A 314 5.02 8.03 -18.82
CA THR A 314 4.76 9.36 -19.38
C THR A 314 3.55 10.02 -18.70
N GLU A 315 3.37 11.31 -18.92
CA GLU A 315 2.28 12.08 -18.31
C GLU A 315 0.88 11.50 -18.60
N ASP A 316 0.66 10.98 -19.81
CA ASP A 316 -0.63 10.43 -20.24
C ASP A 316 -1.02 9.17 -19.48
N LEU A 317 -0.04 8.35 -19.11
CA LEU A 317 -0.26 7.10 -18.39
C LEU A 317 -0.64 7.33 -16.92
N CYS A 318 -0.39 8.54 -16.40
CA CYS A 318 -0.71 8.94 -15.02
C CYS A 318 -2.10 9.58 -14.88
N ARG A 319 -2.87 9.71 -15.97
CA ARG A 319 -4.24 10.26 -15.92
C ARG A 319 -5.15 9.36 -15.10
N SER A 320 -6.10 9.96 -14.37
CA SER A 320 -7.05 9.24 -13.51
C SER A 320 -7.87 8.19 -14.25
N THR A 321 -8.03 8.33 -15.57
CA THR A 321 -8.81 7.43 -16.43
C THR A 321 -7.97 6.43 -17.20
N PHE A 322 -6.63 6.56 -17.24
CA PHE A 322 -5.80 5.71 -18.09
C PHE A 322 -5.83 4.26 -17.63
N ARG A 323 -6.25 3.35 -18.52
CA ARG A 323 -6.38 1.91 -18.23
C ARG A 323 -5.21 1.14 -18.81
N SER A 324 -4.55 0.34 -17.97
CA SER A 324 -3.63 -0.71 -18.41
C SER A 324 -4.14 -2.06 -17.91
N SER A 325 -3.64 -3.13 -18.51
CA SER A 325 -3.77 -4.47 -17.94
C SER A 325 -2.46 -5.24 -18.08
N ALA A 326 -2.37 -6.40 -17.44
CA ALA A 326 -1.33 -7.41 -17.68
C ALA A 326 -1.83 -8.80 -17.25
N PRO A 327 -1.22 -9.88 -17.77
CA PRO A 327 -1.47 -11.22 -17.24
C PRO A 327 -1.28 -11.26 -15.72
N PRO A 328 -2.12 -12.00 -14.97
CA PRO A 328 -2.09 -11.99 -13.50
C PRO A 328 -0.76 -12.51 -12.92
N GLY A 329 -0.01 -13.31 -13.68
CA GLY A 329 1.31 -13.81 -13.31
C GLY A 329 2.48 -12.85 -13.54
N THR A 330 2.24 -11.66 -14.14
CA THR A 330 3.31 -10.73 -14.50
C THR A 330 3.94 -10.07 -13.26
N HIS A 331 5.28 -10.09 -13.17
CA HIS A 331 6.05 -9.36 -12.15
C HIS A 331 6.61 -8.06 -12.73
N GLY A 332 5.80 -7.01 -12.75
CA GLY A 332 6.22 -5.70 -13.25
C GLY A 332 7.18 -5.01 -12.27
N PHE A 333 8.32 -4.52 -12.76
CA PHE A 333 9.31 -3.80 -11.95
C PHE A 333 8.81 -2.47 -11.38
N SER A 334 7.70 -1.96 -11.91
CA SER A 334 7.01 -0.76 -11.45
C SER A 334 5.53 -1.04 -11.19
N THR A 335 5.19 -2.27 -10.76
CA THR A 335 3.82 -2.68 -10.44
C THR A 335 3.76 -3.19 -9.01
N GLY A 336 2.96 -2.51 -8.20
CA GLY A 336 2.57 -2.87 -6.84
C GLY A 336 1.05 -2.98 -6.72
N PHE A 337 0.51 -2.65 -5.55
CA PHE A 337 -0.93 -2.65 -5.29
C PHE A 337 -1.24 -1.85 -4.01
N ARG A 338 -2.53 -1.53 -3.84
CA ARG A 338 -3.07 -1.02 -2.57
C ARG A 338 -4.28 -1.84 -2.13
N LEU A 339 -4.64 -1.71 -0.86
CA LEU A 339 -5.79 -2.41 -0.29
C LEU A 339 -7.04 -1.56 -0.35
N VAL A 340 -8.19 -2.24 -0.40
CA VAL A 340 -9.46 -1.71 0.07
C VAL A 340 -10.08 -2.66 1.07
N LYS A 341 -11.04 -2.18 1.86
CA LYS A 341 -11.81 -2.96 2.80
C LYS A 341 -13.27 -2.50 2.79
N THR A 342 -14.20 -3.44 2.69
CA THR A 342 -15.64 -3.13 2.79
C THR A 342 -15.97 -2.59 4.19
N GLN A 343 -16.87 -1.61 4.26
CA GLN A 343 -17.27 -0.96 5.51
C GLN A 343 -17.85 -1.93 6.54
#